data_AF-A0AB38YPZ1-F1
#
_entry.id   AF-A0AB38YPZ1-F1
#
_cell.length_a   1.000
_cell.length_b   1.000
_cell.length_c   1.000
_cell.angle_alpha   90.00
_cell.angle_beta   90.00
_cell.angle_gamma   90.00
#
_symmetry.space_group_name_H-M   'P 1'
#
loop_
_entity.id
_entity.type
_entity.pdbx_description
1 polymer ?
#
loop_
_entity_poly.entity_id
_entity_poly.type
_entity_poly.pdbx_seq_one_letter_code
_entity_poly.pdbx_strand_id
1 'polypeptide(L)'
;MKKMIIASICVALGVVLSTTSIPIGPARIFPFQHMMNVILAVIVGARFSVGAAFSTSCLRNVLALGSPLAFPGSMIGAWLSAYLYKKYNAIWAAALGEIIGTGLIGALLSYPIAHFLLGKPLALLTLITSFSMSSIGGACIGFVVLQILSRRNLLHKEA
;
A
#
# COMPACT_ATOMS: atom_id res chain seq x y z
N MET A 1 -8.56 -0.94 20.98
CA MET A 1 -9.76 -1.23 20.14
C MET A 1 -9.91 -0.29 18.94
N LYS A 2 -9.99 1.04 19.10
CA LYS A 2 -10.23 1.97 17.98
C LYS A 2 -9.32 1.77 16.75
N LYS A 3 -8.00 1.60 16.95
CA LYS A 3 -7.04 1.33 15.85
C LYS A 3 -7.34 0.06 15.06
N MET A 4 -7.78 -1.01 15.74
CA MET A 4 -8.14 -2.27 15.08
C MET A 4 -9.39 -2.11 14.22
N ILE A 5 -10.38 -1.35 14.70
CA ILE A 5 -11.61 -1.07 13.95
C ILE A 5 -11.29 -0.26 12.68
N ILE A 6 -10.46 0.78 12.81
CA ILE A 6 -10.04 1.57 11.63
C ILE A 6 -9.28 0.69 10.64
N ALA A 7 -8.34 -0.12 11.14
CA ALA A 7 -7.60 -1.06 10.31
C ALA A 7 -8.52 -2.06 9.59
N SER A 8 -9.49 -2.66 10.27
CA SER A 8 -10.41 -3.64 9.65
C SER A 8 -11.34 -3.00 8.62
N ILE A 9 -11.82 -1.78 8.87
CA ILE A 9 -12.61 -1.02 7.88
C ILE A 9 -11.76 -0.73 6.64
N CYS A 10 -10.51 -0.28 6.81
CA CYS A 10 -9.61 -0.04 5.69
C CYS A 10 -9.24 -1.32 4.94
N VAL A 11 -9.13 -2.47 5.62
CA VAL A 11 -8.95 -3.78 4.97
C VAL A 11 -10.17 -4.11 4.10
N ALA A 12 -11.38 -3.98 4.66
CA ALA A 12 -12.61 -4.24 3.91
C ALA A 12 -12.73 -3.34 2.67
N LEU A 13 -12.48 -2.04 2.84
CA LEU A 13 -12.45 -1.08 1.72
C LEU A 13 -11.35 -1.43 0.70
N GLY A 14 -10.16 -1.79 1.17
CA GLY A 14 -9.06 -2.21 0.30
C GLY A 14 -9.42 -3.42 -0.55
N VAL A 15 -10.11 -4.41 0.00
CA VAL A 15 -10.58 -5.60 -0.72
C VAL A 15 -11.68 -5.23 -1.73
N VAL A 16 -12.71 -4.50 -1.31
CA VAL A 16 -13.84 -4.13 -2.19
C VAL A 16 -13.36 -3.28 -3.38
N LEU A 17 -12.52 -2.27 -3.10
CA LEU A 17 -11.99 -1.38 -4.12
C LEU A 17 -10.91 -2.03 -5.00
N SER A 18 -10.37 -3.19 -4.61
CA SER A 18 -9.40 -3.92 -5.45
C SER A 18 -10.03 -4.48 -6.73
N THR A 19 -11.36 -4.57 -6.81
CA THR A 19 -12.09 -4.90 -8.05
C THR A 19 -12.06 -3.76 -9.06
N THR A 20 -11.78 -2.55 -8.61
CA THR A 20 -11.70 -1.35 -9.46
C THR A 20 -10.24 -1.07 -9.83
N SER A 21 -9.93 -1.25 -11.11
CA SER A 21 -8.64 -0.84 -11.67
C SER A 21 -8.80 0.41 -12.51
N ILE A 22 -7.90 1.37 -12.36
CA ILE A 22 -7.89 2.56 -13.22
C ILE A 22 -6.99 2.25 -14.43
N PRO A 23 -7.52 2.27 -15.66
CA PRO A 23 -6.69 2.12 -16.84
C PRO A 23 -5.91 3.42 -17.09
N ILE A 24 -4.57 3.34 -17.04
CA ILE A 24 -3.68 4.44 -17.42
C ILE A 24 -2.82 3.94 -18.59
N GLY A 25 -3.22 4.30 -19.80
CA GLY A 25 -2.61 3.79 -21.03
C GLY A 25 -2.75 2.25 -21.13
N PRO A 26 -1.68 1.50 -21.47
CA PRO A 26 -1.72 0.05 -21.55
C PRO A 26 -1.69 -0.65 -20.18
N ALA A 27 -1.47 0.07 -19.08
CA ALA A 27 -1.33 -0.49 -17.75
C ALA A 27 -2.60 -0.28 -16.90
N ARG A 28 -2.96 -1.29 -16.11
CA ARG A 28 -4.01 -1.18 -15.08
C ARG A 28 -3.35 -0.92 -13.73
N ILE A 29 -3.69 0.19 -13.08
CA ILE A 29 -3.20 0.50 -11.75
C ILE A 29 -4.23 0.15 -10.67
N PHE A 30 -3.73 -0.27 -9.50
CA PHE A 30 -4.55 -0.65 -8.35
C PHE A 30 -4.20 0.22 -7.13
N PRO A 31 -4.59 1.51 -7.12
CA PRO A 31 -4.06 2.49 -6.18
C PRO A 31 -4.62 2.33 -4.75
N PHE A 32 -5.77 1.68 -4.59
CA PHE A 32 -6.52 1.73 -3.33
C PHE A 32 -5.81 1.04 -2.16
N GLN A 33 -5.06 -0.04 -2.40
CA GLN A 33 -4.28 -0.69 -1.34
C GLN A 33 -3.15 0.22 -0.84
N HIS A 34 -2.41 0.85 -1.74
CA HIS A 34 -1.33 1.78 -1.40
C HIS A 34 -1.87 3.03 -0.70
N MET A 35 -3.03 3.53 -1.13
CA MET A 35 -3.75 4.61 -0.45
C MET A 35 -4.06 4.23 1.01
N MET A 36 -4.61 3.04 1.25
CA MET A 36 -4.92 2.57 2.60
C MET A 36 -3.65 2.38 3.44
N ASN A 37 -2.56 1.89 2.86
CA ASN A 37 -1.27 1.77 3.56
C ASN A 37 -0.78 3.11 4.09
N VAL A 38 -0.83 4.18 3.27
CA VAL A 38 -0.42 5.53 3.67
C VAL A 38 -1.34 6.11 4.75
N ILE A 39 -2.66 5.95 4.59
CA ILE A 39 -3.64 6.42 5.58
C ILE A 39 -3.43 5.72 6.93
N LEU A 40 -3.31 4.39 6.92
CA LEU A 40 -3.12 3.59 8.12
C LEU A 40 -1.75 3.83 8.76
N ALA A 41 -0.70 4.02 7.97
CA ALA A 41 0.62 4.38 8.47
C ALA A 41 0.59 5.63 9.36
N VAL A 42 -0.21 6.64 8.98
CA VAL A 42 -0.35 7.90 9.70
C VAL A 42 -1.32 7.81 10.89
N ILE A 43 -2.43 7.10 10.75
CA ILE A 43 -3.51 7.07 11.76
C ILE A 43 -3.27 6.01 12.84
N VAL A 44 -2.84 4.81 12.45
CA VAL A 44 -2.75 3.65 13.36
C VAL A 44 -1.32 3.17 13.63
N GLY A 45 -0.34 3.66 12.85
CA GLY A 45 1.07 3.34 13.01
C GLY A 45 1.47 1.97 12.42
N ALA A 46 2.75 1.63 12.54
CA ALA A 46 3.37 0.53 11.80
C ALA A 46 2.74 -0.84 12.07
N ARG A 47 2.49 -1.20 13.33
CA ARG A 47 2.01 -2.55 13.70
C ARG A 47 0.66 -2.87 13.06
N PHE A 48 -0.30 -1.94 13.16
CA PHE A 48 -1.63 -2.14 12.60
C PHE A 48 -1.68 -1.90 11.09
N SER A 49 -0.87 -0.98 10.56
CA SER A 49 -0.75 -0.77 9.11
C SER A 49 -0.21 -2.00 8.38
N VAL A 50 0.86 -2.62 8.89
CA VAL A 50 1.41 -3.86 8.32
C VAL A 50 0.42 -5.03 8.46
N GLY A 51 -0.25 -5.16 9.61
CA GLY A 51 -1.29 -6.18 9.79
C GLY A 51 -2.46 -6.02 8.82
N ALA A 52 -2.88 -4.79 8.54
CA ALA A 52 -3.91 -4.49 7.55
C ALA A 52 -3.43 -4.78 6.12
N ALA A 53 -2.20 -4.40 5.76
CA ALA A 53 -1.60 -4.73 4.47
C ALA A 53 -1.55 -6.24 4.23
N PHE A 54 -1.11 -7.01 5.24
CA PHE A 54 -1.11 -8.46 5.19
C PHE A 54 -2.52 -9.04 5.03
N SER A 55 -3.47 -8.59 5.86
CA SER A 55 -4.86 -9.07 5.83
C SER A 55 -5.53 -8.78 4.48
N THR A 56 -5.31 -7.59 3.93
CA THR A 56 -5.81 -7.19 2.61
C THR A 56 -5.23 -8.09 1.53
N SER A 57 -3.91 -8.32 1.53
CA SER A 57 -3.26 -9.21 0.56
C SER A 57 -3.75 -10.67 0.68
N CYS A 58 -3.94 -11.19 1.90
CA CYS A 58 -4.55 -12.50 2.14
C CYS A 58 -5.95 -12.59 1.54
N LEU A 59 -6.84 -11.68 1.89
CA LEU A 59 -8.23 -11.70 1.41
C LEU A 59 -8.30 -11.55 -0.10
N ARG A 60 -7.51 -10.65 -0.68
CA ARG A 60 -7.44 -10.50 -2.14
C ARG A 60 -6.95 -11.77 -2.83
N ASN A 61 -5.98 -12.48 -2.26
CA ASN A 61 -5.47 -13.71 -2.86
C ASN A 61 -6.50 -14.86 -2.74
N VAL A 62 -7.17 -15.00 -1.59
CA VAL A 62 -8.24 -16.00 -1.38
C VAL A 62 -9.42 -15.76 -2.34
N LEU A 63 -9.76 -14.49 -2.59
CA LEU A 63 -10.82 -14.10 -3.52
C LEU A 63 -10.39 -14.08 -4.99
N ALA A 64 -9.16 -14.52 -5.31
CA ALA A 64 -8.56 -14.46 -6.65
C ALA A 64 -8.51 -13.05 -7.29
N LEU A 65 -8.51 -12.00 -6.46
CA LEU A 65 -8.40 -10.58 -6.84
C LEU A 65 -6.97 -10.04 -6.78
N GLY A 66 -6.04 -10.84 -6.27
CA GLY A 66 -4.65 -10.46 -6.02
C GLY A 66 -3.67 -11.48 -6.57
N SER A 67 -2.38 -11.20 -6.38
CA SER A 67 -1.30 -12.16 -6.63
C SER A 67 -0.46 -12.34 -5.37
N PRO A 68 0.23 -13.48 -5.21
CA PRO A 68 1.19 -13.68 -4.13
C PRO A 68 2.32 -12.64 -4.10
N LEU A 69 2.56 -11.95 -5.23
CA LEU A 69 3.57 -10.90 -5.34
C LEU A 69 3.18 -9.61 -4.60
N ALA A 70 1.90 -9.44 -4.23
CA ALA A 70 1.45 -8.24 -3.52
C ALA A 70 1.86 -8.24 -2.03
N PHE A 71 2.26 -9.38 -1.47
CA PHE A 71 2.60 -9.50 -0.05
C PHE A 71 3.86 -8.72 0.35
N PRO A 72 5.05 -8.98 -0.23
CA PRO A 72 6.27 -8.31 0.19
C PRO A 72 6.15 -6.81 -0.02
N GLY A 73 5.64 -6.39 -1.18
CA GLY A 73 5.49 -4.98 -1.50
C GLY A 73 4.60 -4.24 -0.52
N SER A 74 3.36 -4.71 -0.31
CA SER A 74 2.43 -3.99 0.56
C SER A 74 2.87 -3.97 2.02
N MET A 75 3.48 -5.04 2.54
CA MET A 75 3.91 -5.09 3.95
C MET A 75 5.10 -4.15 4.19
N ILE A 76 6.06 -4.15 3.27
CA ILE A 76 7.25 -3.29 3.35
C ILE A 76 6.88 -1.83 3.12
N GLY A 77 5.99 -1.54 2.16
CA GLY A 77 5.43 -0.21 1.94
C GLY A 77 4.73 0.34 3.17
N ALA A 78 3.80 -0.42 3.75
CA ALA A 78 3.07 -0.03 4.95
C ALA A 78 4.00 0.22 6.15
N TRP A 79 5.02 -0.64 6.34
CA TRP A 79 6.01 -0.47 7.39
C TRP A 79 6.88 0.77 7.16
N LEU A 80 7.44 0.94 5.96
CA LEU A 80 8.33 2.05 5.62
C LEU A 80 7.58 3.39 5.64
N SER A 81 6.34 3.41 5.17
CA SER A 81 5.43 4.56 5.26
C SER A 81 5.25 4.99 6.72
N ALA A 82 4.95 4.05 7.62
CA ALA A 82 4.78 4.36 9.03
C ALA A 82 6.10 4.77 9.72
N TYR A 83 7.21 4.13 9.35
CA TYR A 83 8.53 4.45 9.89
C TYR A 83 8.99 5.86 9.49
N LEU A 84 8.91 6.21 8.21
CA LEU A 84 9.28 7.54 7.73
C LEU A 84 8.33 8.61 8.26
N TYR A 85 7.03 8.32 8.34
CA TYR A 85 6.09 9.22 8.99
C TYR A 85 6.49 9.50 10.44
N LYS A 86 6.81 8.46 11.22
CA LYS A 86 7.24 8.62 12.61
C LYS A 86 8.54 9.40 12.75
N LYS A 87 9.49 9.19 11.84
CA LYS A 87 10.81 9.84 11.87
C LYS A 87 10.74 11.33 11.52
N TYR A 88 9.95 11.70 10.51
CA TYR A 88 9.88 13.08 10.00
C TYR A 88 8.62 13.84 10.45
N ASN A 89 7.68 13.16 11.11
CA ASN A 89 6.36 13.67 11.53
C ASN A 89 5.59 14.38 10.41
N ALA A 90 5.77 13.94 9.16
CA ALA A 90 5.29 14.62 7.98
C ALA A 90 4.56 13.66 7.03
N ILE A 91 3.37 14.06 6.57
CA ILE A 91 2.50 13.23 5.72
C ILE A 91 3.19 12.87 4.38
N TRP A 92 4.01 13.78 3.84
CA TRP A 92 4.78 13.51 2.62
C TRP A 92 5.79 12.38 2.82
N ALA A 93 6.33 12.22 4.03
CA ALA A 93 7.27 11.14 4.34
C ALA A 93 6.57 9.77 4.36
N ALA A 94 5.30 9.73 4.77
CA ALA A 94 4.46 8.53 4.67
C ALA A 94 4.24 8.13 3.21
N ALA A 95 3.90 9.09 2.35
CA ALA A 95 3.69 8.85 0.92
C ALA A 95 4.97 8.36 0.23
N LEU A 96 6.12 8.98 0.53
CA LEU A 96 7.42 8.52 0.01
C LEU A 96 7.77 7.12 0.49
N GLY A 97 7.46 6.78 1.74
CA GLY A 97 7.70 5.43 2.26
C GLY A 97 6.92 4.35 1.52
N GLU A 98 5.69 4.63 1.10
CA GLU A 98 4.91 3.70 0.27
C GLU A 98 5.46 3.59 -1.15
N ILE A 99 5.88 4.71 -1.76
CA ILE A 99 6.48 4.74 -3.10
C ILE A 99 7.78 3.93 -3.13
N ILE A 100 8.68 4.19 -2.18
CA ILE A 100 9.97 3.48 -2.09
C ILE A 100 9.77 2.03 -1.63
N GLY A 101 8.95 1.83 -0.60
CA GLY A 101 8.77 0.54 0.03
C GLY A 101 8.06 -0.45 -0.89
N THR A 102 6.98 -0.05 -1.55
CA THR A 102 6.23 -0.92 -2.46
C THR A 102 6.77 -0.89 -3.88
N GLY A 103 7.07 0.30 -4.41
CA GLY A 103 7.45 0.48 -5.82
C GLY A 103 8.85 -0.02 -6.16
N LEU A 104 9.81 0.15 -5.24
CA LEU A 104 11.21 -0.27 -5.44
C LEU A 104 11.52 -1.55 -4.67
N ILE A 105 11.53 -1.48 -3.33
CA ILE A 105 11.98 -2.59 -2.47
C ILE A 105 11.04 -3.79 -2.61
N GLY A 106 9.74 -3.52 -2.57
CA GLY A 106 8.68 -4.50 -2.75
C GLY A 106 8.74 -5.23 -4.08
N ALA A 107 8.93 -4.48 -5.17
CA ALA A 107 9.05 -5.03 -6.51
C ALA A 107 10.31 -5.90 -6.67
N LEU A 108 11.45 -5.46 -6.12
CA LEU A 108 12.70 -6.22 -6.12
C LEU A 108 12.56 -7.54 -5.36
N LEU A 109 11.92 -7.54 -4.19
CA LEU A 109 11.70 -8.75 -3.39
C LEU A 109 10.61 -9.65 -3.96
N SER A 110 9.71 -9.11 -4.78
CA SER A 110 8.70 -9.88 -5.50
C SER A 110 9.28 -10.62 -6.71
N TYR A 111 10.41 -10.16 -7.26
CA TYR A 111 11.09 -10.82 -8.39
C TYR A 111 11.49 -12.29 -8.13
N PRO A 112 12.20 -12.65 -7.05
CA PRO A 112 12.54 -14.05 -6.78
C PRO A 112 11.30 -14.93 -6.58
N ILE A 113 10.25 -14.37 -5.96
CA ILE A 113 8.97 -15.06 -5.76
C ILE A 113 8.27 -15.28 -7.10
N ALA A 114 8.29 -14.29 -8.00
CA ALA A 114 7.75 -14.41 -9.35
C ALA A 114 8.52 -15.45 -10.17
N HIS A 115 9.85 -15.47 -10.09
CA HIS A 115 10.66 -16.46 -10.78
C HIS A 115 10.34 -17.88 -10.33
N PHE A 116 10.23 -18.09 -9.01
CA PHE A 116 9.95 -19.40 -8.43
C PHE A 116 8.50 -19.89 -8.69
N LEU A 117 7.50 -19.00 -8.59
CA LEU A 117 6.09 -19.38 -8.70
C LEU A 117 5.54 -19.34 -10.13
N LEU A 118 5.98 -18.40 -10.97
CA LEU A 118 5.39 -18.16 -12.30
C LEU A 118 6.21 -18.76 -13.44
N GLY A 119 7.44 -19.24 -13.18
CA GLY A 119 8.27 -19.97 -14.16
C GLY A 119 8.62 -19.19 -15.44
N LYS A 120 8.24 -17.92 -15.53
CA LYS A 120 8.52 -17.01 -16.64
C LYS A 120 9.44 -15.91 -16.14
N PRO A 121 10.40 -15.44 -16.96
CA PRO A 121 11.15 -14.23 -16.66
C PRO A 121 10.19 -13.04 -16.81
N LEU A 122 9.36 -12.81 -15.79
CA LEU A 122 8.70 -11.52 -15.63
C LEU A 122 9.82 -10.50 -15.53
N ALA A 123 9.93 -9.62 -16.51
CA ALA A 123 10.97 -8.62 -16.52
C ALA A 123 10.85 -7.81 -15.22
N LEU A 124 11.93 -7.77 -14.44
CA LEU A 124 12.01 -7.01 -13.19
C LEU A 124 11.49 -5.58 -13.39
N LEU A 125 11.78 -4.99 -14.56
CA LEU A 125 11.29 -3.68 -14.97
C LEU A 125 9.76 -3.61 -15.06
N THR A 126 9.07 -4.66 -15.53
CA THR A 126 7.60 -4.70 -15.55
C THR A 126 7.01 -4.71 -14.14
N LEU A 127 7.64 -5.42 -13.19
CA LEU A 127 7.20 -5.41 -11.80
C LEU A 127 7.43 -4.04 -11.14
N ILE A 128 8.63 -3.48 -11.29
CA ILE A 128 8.97 -2.16 -10.76
C ILE A 128 8.03 -1.09 -11.33
N THR A 129 7.81 -1.08 -12.65
CA THR A 129 6.95 -0.09 -13.30
C THR A 129 5.50 -0.23 -12.84
N SER A 130 4.94 -1.44 -12.82
CA SER A 130 3.55 -1.67 -12.42
C SER A 130 3.30 -1.33 -10.94
N PHE A 131 4.21 -1.73 -10.05
CA PHE A 131 4.10 -1.46 -8.61
C PHE A 131 4.33 0.01 -8.32
N SER A 132 5.29 0.65 -8.99
CA SER A 132 5.56 2.08 -8.83
C SER A 132 4.39 2.93 -9.33
N MET A 133 3.81 2.64 -10.50
CA MET A 133 2.66 3.39 -10.99
C MET A 133 1.45 3.29 -10.06
N SER A 134 1.16 2.09 -9.55
CA SER A 134 0.06 1.89 -8.59
C SER A 134 0.35 2.56 -7.25
N SER A 135 1.59 2.45 -6.76
CA SER A 135 2.01 3.04 -5.49
C SER A 135 2.00 4.57 -5.54
N ILE A 136 2.52 5.19 -6.61
CA ILE A 136 2.46 6.65 -6.80
C ILE A 136 1.01 7.12 -6.81
N GLY A 137 0.15 6.48 -7.62
CA GLY A 137 -1.27 6.84 -7.69
C GLY A 137 -1.95 6.76 -6.32
N GLY A 138 -1.77 5.64 -5.61
CA GLY A 138 -2.36 5.45 -4.30
C GLY A 138 -1.79 6.37 -3.22
N ALA A 139 -0.47 6.57 -3.21
CA ALA A 139 0.20 7.46 -2.27
C ALA A 139 -0.22 8.92 -2.46
N CYS A 140 -0.40 9.37 -3.70
CA CYS A 140 -0.95 10.69 -4.00
C CYS A 140 -2.38 10.85 -3.45
N ILE A 141 -3.26 9.87 -3.67
CA ILE A 141 -4.63 9.93 -3.14
C ILE A 141 -4.60 9.92 -1.61
N GLY A 142 -3.82 9.02 -0.99
CA GLY A 142 -3.68 8.94 0.46
C GLY A 142 -3.13 10.23 1.08
N PHE A 143 -2.14 10.85 0.42
CA PHE A 143 -1.59 12.14 0.80
C PHE A 143 -2.66 13.24 0.77
N VAL A 144 -3.42 13.37 -0.31
CA VAL A 144 -4.48 14.39 -0.44
C VAL A 144 -5.55 14.19 0.64
N VAL A 145 -6.01 12.95 0.85
CA VAL A 145 -7.00 12.62 1.90
C VAL A 145 -6.48 13.03 3.28
N LEU A 146 -5.25 12.67 3.62
CA LEU A 146 -4.65 13.04 4.91
C LEU A 146 -4.44 14.55 5.04
N GLN A 147 -4.07 15.26 3.96
CA GLN A 147 -3.96 16.72 3.98
C GLN A 147 -5.30 17.39 4.29
N ILE A 148 -6.39 16.92 3.67
CA ILE A 148 -7.74 17.43 3.93
C ILE A 148 -8.14 17.18 5.39
N LEU A 149 -7.91 15.96 5.90
CA LEU A 149 -8.21 15.61 7.29
C LEU A 149 -7.36 16.44 8.28
N SER A 150 -6.10 16.69 7.96
CA SER A 150 -5.19 17.51 8.78
C SER A 150 -5.67 18.95 8.87
N ARG A 151 -6.09 19.54 7.74
CA ARG A 151 -6.58 20.92 7.70
C ARG A 151 -7.89 21.11 8.47
N ARG A 152 -8.71 20.07 8.58
CA ARG A 152 -9.97 20.08 9.34
C ARG A 152 -9.80 19.75 10.83
N ASN A 153 -8.56 19.57 11.33
CA ASN A 153 -8.26 19.11 12.69
C ASN A 153 -8.94 17.77 13.07
N LEU A 154 -9.26 16.94 12.07
CA LEU A 154 -9.89 15.62 12.27
C LEU A 154 -8.85 14.49 12.39
N LEU A 155 -7.56 14.79 12.23
CA LEU A 155 -6.49 13.82 12.40
C LEU A 155 -6.08 13.70 13.87
N HIS A 156 -6.46 12.60 14.52
CA HIS A 156 -5.73 12.10 15.68
C HIS A 156 -4.52 11.29 15.20
N LYS A 157 -3.33 11.91 15.25
CA LYS A 157 -2.06 11.28 14.88
C LYS A 157 -1.56 10.45 16.06
N GLU A 158 -1.53 9.12 15.93
CA GLU A 158 -1.04 8.24 17.01
C GLU A 158 0.08 7.27 16.56
N ALA A 159 0.96 7.69 15.63
CA ALA A 159 2.05 6.89 15.10
C ALA A 159 3.32 6.87 15.98
#